data_AF-A0A7S1SCI9-F1
#
_entry.id   AF-A0A7S1SCI9-F1
#
_cell.length_a   1.000
_cell.length_b   1.000
_cell.length_c   1.000
_cell.angle_alpha   90.00
_cell.angle_beta   90.00
_cell.angle_gamma   90.00
#
_symmetry.space_group_name_H-M   'P 1'
#
loop_
_entity.id
_entity.type
_entity.pdbx_description
1 polymer ?
#
loop_
_entity_poly.entity_id
_entity_poly.type
_entity_poly.pdbx_seq_one_letter_code
_entity_poly.pdbx_strand_id
1 'polypeptide(L)'
;MQWVWEELSFKGRQLRVAHYEAPGRGLQEVSDEQAGRLDRCEAELGACLWHDTNLAALRFFEERPGDYAGRRVLELGAGAGVCGLALATNGADATLTDVDALVPLLELNAAANGFRGGPE
;
A
#
# COMPACT_ATOMS: atom_id res chain seq x y z
N MET A 1 13.77 -11.75 -6.70
CA MET A 1 12.44 -11.15 -6.41
C MET A 1 12.23 -10.05 -7.44
N GLN A 2 11.00 -9.61 -7.65
CA GLN A 2 10.63 -8.63 -8.65
C GLN A 2 9.55 -7.71 -8.09
N TRP A 3 9.53 -6.47 -8.55
CA TRP A 3 8.47 -5.53 -8.22
C TRP A 3 7.24 -5.81 -9.08
N VAL A 4 6.12 -6.06 -8.42
CA VAL A 4 4.85 -6.37 -9.07
C VAL A 4 3.73 -5.52 -8.52
N TRP A 5 2.72 -5.30 -9.34
CA TRP A 5 1.47 -4.69 -8.96
C TRP A 5 0.47 -5.76 -8.56
N GLU A 6 -0.19 -5.53 -7.42
CA GLU A 6 -1.33 -6.30 -6.95
C GLU A 6 -2.57 -5.42 -6.84
N GLU A 7 -3.69 -5.92 -7.37
CA GLU A 7 -4.99 -5.29 -7.27
C GLU A 7 -5.75 -5.89 -6.07
N LEU A 8 -6.17 -5.04 -5.15
CA LEU A 8 -6.93 -5.39 -3.95
C LEU A 8 -8.24 -4.60 -3.95
N SER A 9 -9.21 -5.05 -3.17
CA SER A 9 -10.50 -4.36 -3.06
C SER A 9 -10.89 -4.12 -1.60
N PHE A 10 -11.50 -2.98 -1.33
CA PHE A 10 -12.01 -2.60 -0.02
C PHE A 10 -13.30 -1.81 -0.15
N LYS A 11 -14.40 -2.28 0.49
CA LYS A 11 -15.74 -1.66 0.42
C LYS A 11 -16.19 -1.31 -1.00
N GLY A 12 -15.91 -2.19 -1.97
CA GLY A 12 -16.28 -2.03 -3.37
C GLY A 12 -15.41 -1.03 -4.17
N ARG A 13 -14.37 -0.47 -3.56
CA ARG A 13 -13.34 0.33 -4.25
C ARG A 13 -12.12 -0.55 -4.53
N GLN A 14 -11.48 -0.32 -5.68
CA GLN A 14 -10.23 -0.97 -6.04
C GLN A 14 -9.06 -0.14 -5.50
N LEU A 15 -8.01 -0.82 -5.08
CA LEU A 15 -6.72 -0.23 -4.75
C LEU A 15 -5.62 -1.07 -5.38
N ARG A 16 -4.57 -0.40 -5.84
CA ARG A 16 -3.43 -1.05 -6.48
C ARG A 16 -2.16 -0.76 -5.70
N VAL A 17 -1.39 -1.78 -5.35
CA VAL A 17 -0.14 -1.62 -4.59
C VAL A 17 1.00 -2.35 -5.26
N ALA A 18 2.15 -1.70 -5.36
CA ALA A 18 3.41 -2.32 -5.68
C ALA A 18 3.96 -3.02 -4.44
N HIS A 19 4.56 -4.19 -4.64
CA HIS A 19 5.32 -4.90 -3.61
C HIS A 19 6.38 -5.79 -4.26
N TYR A 20 7.34 -6.24 -3.45
CA TYR A 20 8.40 -7.13 -3.85
C TYR A 20 7.93 -8.58 -3.68
N GLU A 21 8.07 -9.39 -4.73
CA GLU A 21 7.49 -10.73 -4.80
C GLU A 21 8.44 -11.71 -5.51
N ALA A 22 8.30 -13.00 -5.18
CA ALA A 22 9.00 -14.04 -5.89
C ALA A 22 8.45 -14.17 -7.33
N PRO A 23 9.29 -14.46 -8.33
CA PRO A 23 8.80 -14.73 -9.68
C PRO A 23 7.77 -15.86 -9.69
N GLY A 24 6.79 -15.80 -10.61
CA GLY A 24 5.91 -16.92 -10.93
C GLY A 24 4.43 -16.78 -10.58
N ARG A 25 3.98 -15.69 -9.94
CA ARG A 25 2.54 -15.42 -9.71
C ARG A 25 1.79 -14.84 -10.92
N GLY A 26 2.49 -14.51 -12.01
CA GLY A 26 1.87 -13.91 -13.21
C GLY A 26 1.27 -12.52 -12.98
N LEU A 27 1.72 -11.82 -11.94
CA LEU A 27 1.35 -10.43 -11.66
C LEU A 27 2.04 -9.48 -12.63
N GLN A 28 1.42 -8.33 -12.88
CA GLN A 28 1.99 -7.31 -13.74
C GLN A 28 3.23 -6.70 -13.07
N GLU A 29 4.36 -6.67 -13.77
CA GLU A 29 5.57 -6.04 -13.26
C GLU A 29 5.44 -4.51 -13.17
N VAL A 30 6.10 -3.95 -12.17
CA VAL A 30 6.34 -2.50 -12.07
C VAL A 30 7.37 -2.11 -13.13
N SER A 31 7.20 -0.95 -13.76
CA SER A 31 8.14 -0.50 -14.81
C SER A 31 9.55 -0.28 -14.26
N ASP A 32 10.58 -0.48 -15.08
CA ASP A 32 11.99 -0.30 -14.69
C ASP A 32 12.26 1.10 -14.10
N GLU A 33 11.64 2.14 -14.66
CA GLU A 33 11.75 3.52 -14.16
C GLU A 33 11.23 3.65 -12.73
N GLN A 34 10.08 3.05 -12.44
CA GLN A 34 9.50 3.05 -11.10
C GLN A 34 10.29 2.16 -10.15
N ALA A 35 10.70 0.97 -10.61
CA ALA A 35 11.47 0.01 -9.82
C ALA A 35 12.83 0.58 -9.41
N GLY A 36 13.52 1.33 -10.28
CA GLY A 36 14.80 1.96 -9.95
C GLY A 36 14.72 3.03 -8.84
N ARG A 37 13.51 3.43 -8.43
CA ARG A 37 13.31 4.31 -7.26
C ARG A 37 13.16 3.53 -5.95
N LEU A 38 13.08 2.20 -6.02
CA LEU A 38 12.76 1.30 -4.91
C LEU A 38 13.95 0.43 -4.49
N ASP A 39 15.15 0.66 -5.03
CA ASP A 39 16.36 -0.12 -4.72
C ASP A 39 16.59 -0.30 -3.20
N ARG A 40 16.34 0.76 -2.43
CA ARG A 40 16.49 0.74 -0.96
C ARG A 40 15.42 -0.12 -0.29
N CYS A 41 14.22 -0.22 -0.87
CA CYS A 41 13.12 -0.99 -0.32
C CYS A 41 13.41 -2.50 -0.36
N GLU A 42 14.19 -2.99 -1.33
CA GLU A 42 14.42 -4.43 -1.52
C GLU A 42 15.09 -5.13 -0.33
N ALA A 43 15.81 -4.37 0.50
CA ALA A 43 16.44 -4.86 1.72
C ALA A 43 15.47 -4.95 2.91
N GLU A 44 14.28 -4.35 2.80
CA GLU A 44 13.31 -4.22 3.89
C GLU A 44 12.21 -5.28 3.78
N LEU A 45 11.90 -5.96 4.89
CA LEU A 45 10.81 -6.95 4.92
C LEU A 45 9.43 -6.34 4.62
N GLY A 46 9.27 -5.03 4.84
CA GLY A 46 8.04 -4.30 4.52
C GLY A 46 7.80 -4.09 3.03
N ALA A 47 8.81 -4.34 2.17
CA ALA A 47 8.61 -4.33 0.73
C ALA A 47 7.80 -5.53 0.23
N CYS A 48 7.84 -6.66 0.94
CA CYS A 48 6.98 -7.81 0.65
C CYS A 48 5.54 -7.54 1.10
N LEU A 49 4.56 -8.01 0.34
CA LEU A 49 3.18 -7.96 0.77
C LEU A 49 2.88 -9.12 1.72
N TRP A 50 2.49 -8.80 2.95
CA TRP A 50 2.02 -9.78 3.92
C TRP A 50 0.54 -10.07 3.62
N HIS A 51 0.26 -10.91 2.62
CA HIS A 51 -1.08 -11.10 2.05
C HIS A 51 -2.14 -11.42 3.11
N ASP A 52 -1.93 -12.45 3.93
CA ASP A 52 -2.95 -12.94 4.86
C ASP A 52 -3.31 -11.91 5.93
N THR A 53 -2.31 -11.20 6.46
CA THR A 53 -2.53 -10.19 7.50
C THR A 53 -3.22 -8.95 6.94
N ASN A 54 -2.83 -8.50 5.75
CA ASN A 54 -3.49 -7.36 5.09
C ASN A 54 -4.95 -7.70 4.74
N LEU A 55 -5.20 -8.86 4.15
CA LEU A 55 -6.57 -9.29 3.84
C LEU A 55 -7.42 -9.46 5.11
N ALA A 56 -6.85 -9.98 6.19
CA ALA A 56 -7.55 -10.08 7.47
C ALA A 56 -7.91 -8.69 8.05
N ALA A 57 -6.97 -7.74 8.00
CA ALA A 57 -7.21 -6.37 8.43
C ALA A 57 -8.30 -5.67 7.60
N LEU A 58 -8.25 -5.81 6.26
CA LEU A 58 -9.27 -5.25 5.37
C LEU A 58 -10.67 -5.78 5.72
N ARG A 59 -10.84 -7.10 5.89
CA ARG A 59 -12.13 -7.70 6.30
C ARG A 59 -12.60 -7.15 7.64
N PHE A 60 -11.70 -7.05 8.62
CA PHE A 60 -12.01 -6.50 9.94
C PHE A 60 -12.45 -5.03 9.91
N PHE A 61 -11.93 -4.25 8.97
CA PHE A 61 -12.39 -2.88 8.73
C PHE A 61 -13.72 -2.84 7.96
N GLU A 62 -13.99 -3.79 7.05
CA GLU A 62 -15.26 -3.88 6.33
C GLU A 62 -16.43 -4.22 7.26
N GLU A 63 -16.22 -5.14 8.20
CA GLU A 63 -17.23 -5.60 9.15
C GLU A 63 -17.63 -4.55 10.20
N ARG A 64 -16.85 -3.47 10.35
CA ARG A 64 -17.13 -2.44 11.35
C ARG A 64 -18.27 -1.51 10.92
N PRO A 65 -19.30 -1.35 11.76
CA PRO A 65 -20.36 -0.37 11.53
C PRO A 65 -19.81 1.03 11.77
N GLY A 66 -19.26 1.64 10.73
CA GLY A 66 -18.72 2.98 10.76
C GLY A 66 -18.23 3.43 9.39
N ASP A 67 -18.47 4.70 9.08
CA ASP A 67 -17.80 5.36 7.96
C ASP A 67 -16.41 5.81 8.40
N TYR A 68 -15.42 5.58 7.54
CA TYR A 68 -14.05 6.03 7.71
C TYR A 68 -13.86 7.45 7.15
N ALA A 69 -14.82 7.96 6.39
CA ALA A 69 -14.78 9.31 5.82
C ALA A 69 -14.52 10.38 6.89
N GLY A 70 -13.52 11.23 6.65
CA GLY A 70 -13.13 12.33 7.54
C GLY A 70 -12.41 11.91 8.82
N ARG A 71 -12.16 10.61 9.06
CA ARG A 71 -11.37 10.17 10.20
C ARG A 71 -9.88 10.38 9.93
N ARG A 72 -9.16 10.87 10.93
CA ARG A 72 -7.70 10.92 10.91
C ARG A 72 -7.13 9.56 11.32
N VAL A 73 -6.30 8.98 10.46
CA VAL A 73 -5.70 7.65 10.64
C VAL A 73 -4.18 7.78 10.59
N LEU A 74 -3.49 7.12 11.51
CA LEU A 74 -2.05 6.95 11.48
C LEU A 74 -1.75 5.46 11.37
N GLU A 75 -1.03 5.07 10.32
CA GLU A 75 -0.53 3.70 10.14
C GLU A 75 0.96 3.63 10.48
N LEU A 76 1.35 2.67 11.32
CA LEU A 76 2.73 2.44 11.75
C LEU A 76 3.24 1.14 11.13
N GLY A 77 4.39 1.18 10.46
CA GLY A 77 4.94 0.00 9.77
C GLY A 77 4.07 -0.39 8.58
N ALA A 78 3.76 0.59 7.73
CA ALA A 78 2.80 0.47 6.64
C ALA A 78 3.26 -0.50 5.52
N GLY A 79 4.57 -0.70 5.34
CA GLY A 79 5.12 -1.51 4.25
C GLY A 79 4.65 -1.00 2.88
N ALA A 80 3.87 -1.81 2.17
CA ALA A 80 3.22 -1.43 0.91
C ALA A 80 2.02 -0.46 1.08
N GLY A 81 1.55 -0.22 2.31
CA GLY A 81 0.53 0.79 2.64
C GLY A 81 -0.92 0.35 2.47
N VAL A 82 -1.20 -0.95 2.40
CA VAL A 82 -2.54 -1.48 2.07
C VAL A 82 -3.64 -0.97 3.00
N CYS A 83 -3.42 -1.01 4.32
CA CYS A 83 -4.47 -0.65 5.27
C CYS A 83 -4.81 0.84 5.22
N GLY A 84 -3.79 1.71 5.28
CA GLY A 84 -3.97 3.15 5.19
C GLY A 84 -4.57 3.59 3.87
N LEU A 85 -4.12 3.04 2.74
CA LEU A 85 -4.67 3.35 1.41
C LEU A 85 -6.11 2.89 1.26
N ALA A 86 -6.45 1.69 1.76
CA ALA A 86 -7.82 1.22 1.76
C ALA A 86 -8.75 2.16 2.57
N LEU A 87 -8.32 2.61 3.74
CA LEU A 87 -9.09 3.57 4.53
C LEU A 87 -9.17 4.94 3.83
N ALA A 88 -8.08 5.41 3.22
CA ALA A 88 -8.03 6.67 2.47
C ALA A 88 -8.94 6.67 1.24
N THR A 89 -9.00 5.56 0.48
CA THR A 89 -9.95 5.41 -0.63
C THR A 89 -11.41 5.43 -0.14
N ASN A 90 -11.66 5.07 1.13
CA ASN A 90 -12.93 5.27 1.82
C ASN A 90 -13.07 6.64 2.50
N GLY A 91 -12.25 7.62 2.12
CA GLY A 91 -12.36 9.02 2.55
C GLY A 91 -11.72 9.34 3.88
N ALA A 92 -10.94 8.44 4.48
CA ALA A 92 -10.13 8.78 5.65
C ALA A 92 -9.00 9.75 5.27
N ASP A 93 -8.60 10.58 6.23
CA ASP A 93 -7.37 11.37 6.19
C ASP A 93 -6.25 10.52 6.81
N ALA A 94 -5.53 9.77 5.97
CA ALA A 94 -4.56 8.77 6.41
C ALA A 94 -3.12 9.27 6.26
N THR A 95 -2.35 9.18 7.35
CA THR A 95 -0.89 9.32 7.34
C THR A 95 -0.27 7.93 7.47
N LEU A 96 0.47 7.51 6.46
CA LEU A 96 1.16 6.23 6.43
C LEU A 96 2.63 6.45 6.79
N THR A 97 3.15 5.63 7.71
CA THR A 97 4.53 5.77 8.18
C THR A 97 5.27 4.45 8.19
N ASP A 98 6.56 4.52 7.88
CA ASP A 98 7.51 3.41 7.97
C ASP A 98 8.94 3.97 8.09
N VAL A 99 9.94 3.10 8.05
CA VAL A 99 11.35 3.49 7.93
C VAL A 99 11.60 4.25 6.62
N ASP A 100 12.60 5.12 6.62
CA ASP A 100 12.96 5.99 5.48
C ASP A 100 13.12 5.22 4.16
N ALA A 101 13.66 4.01 4.20
CA ALA A 101 13.85 3.18 3.03
C ALA A 101 12.54 2.79 2.32
N LEU A 102 11.39 2.76 3.02
CA LEU A 102 10.08 2.37 2.47
C LEU A 102 9.20 3.55 2.07
N VAL A 103 9.59 4.79 2.38
CA VAL A 103 8.84 5.99 1.99
C VAL A 103 8.63 6.07 0.47
N PRO A 104 9.62 5.80 -0.40
CA PRO A 104 9.41 5.81 -1.85
C PRO A 104 8.35 4.80 -2.33
N LEU A 105 8.25 3.64 -1.67
CA LEU A 105 7.21 2.65 -1.98
C LEU A 105 5.82 3.16 -1.58
N LEU A 106 5.70 3.76 -0.40
CA LEU A 106 4.45 4.36 0.06
C LEU A 106 3.99 5.49 -0.87
N GLU A 107 4.92 6.34 -1.32
CA GLU A 107 4.63 7.41 -2.28
C GLU A 107 4.17 6.87 -3.64
N LEU A 108 4.85 5.84 -4.15
CA LEU A 108 4.48 5.18 -5.40
C LEU A 108 3.06 4.61 -5.31
N ASN A 109 2.75 3.92 -4.20
CA ASN A 109 1.45 3.31 -3.99
C ASN A 109 0.35 4.35 -3.73
N ALA A 110 0.66 5.42 -3.00
CA ALA A 110 -0.26 6.55 -2.86
C ALA A 110 -0.60 7.17 -4.21
N ALA A 111 0.41 7.45 -5.05
CA ALA A 111 0.23 8.00 -6.39
C ALA A 111 -0.59 7.09 -7.31
N ALA A 112 -0.35 5.77 -7.25
CA ALA A 112 -1.12 4.78 -8.01
C ALA A 112 -2.62 4.78 -7.66
N ASN A 113 -2.97 5.22 -6.44
CA ASN A 113 -4.35 5.33 -5.97
C ASN A 113 -4.89 6.78 -5.99
N GLY A 114 -4.21 7.69 -6.70
CA GLY A 114 -4.66 9.07 -6.88
C GLY A 114 -4.41 9.99 -5.69
N PHE A 115 -3.65 9.55 -4.69
CA PHE A 115 -3.20 10.39 -3.58
C PHE A 115 -1.86 11.04 -3.91
N ARG A 116 -1.60 12.20 -3.33
CA ARG A 116 -0.29 12.84 -3.38
C ARG A 116 0.30 12.78 -1.98
N GLY A 117 1.61 12.56 -1.88
CA GLY A 117 2.34 12.77 -0.63
C GLY A 117 2.07 14.18 -0.08
N GLY A 118 2.17 14.34 1.24
CA GLY A 118 2.14 15.66 1.85
C GLY A 118 3.21 16.58 1.22
N PRO A 119 3.09 17.91 1.34
CA PRO A 119 4.09 18.82 0.80
C PRO A 119 5.48 18.46 1.33
N GLU A 120 6.46 18.40 0.42
CA GLU A 120 7.90 18.30 0.72
C GLU A 120 8.39 19.47 1.59
#